data_AF-A0A9E2BDY6-F1
#
_entry.id   AF-A0A9E2BDY6-F1
#
_cell.length_a   1.000
_cell.length_b   1.000
_cell.length_c   1.000
_cell.angle_alpha   90.00
_cell.angle_beta   90.00
_cell.angle_gamma   90.00
#
_symmetry.space_group_name_H-M   'P 1'
#
loop_
_entity.id
_entity.type
_entity.pdbx_description
1 polymer ?
#
loop_
_entity_poly.entity_id
_entity_poly.type
_entity_poly.pdbx_seq_one_letter_code
_entity_poly.pdbx_strand_id
1 'polypeptide(L)'
;MAEEELPRIQGKRRAIPGASDTEECLLGMVTTLTSELAITRERLDTLERLVEKAGILERPDIETFEAAPAQAEERQGIRQRLIAKVFRPLRDAAERDARQAGQAADH
;
A
#
# COMPACT_ATOMS: atom_id res chain seq x y z
N MET A 1 -5.52 -24.88 -25.60
CA MET A 1 -5.12 -24.92 -24.17
C MET A 1 -6.24 -24.26 -23.41
N ALA A 2 -6.96 -25.01 -22.58
CA ALA A 2 -8.13 -24.50 -21.87
C ALA A 2 -7.67 -23.50 -20.79
N GLU A 3 -8.19 -22.28 -20.83
CA GLU A 3 -8.15 -21.36 -19.69
C GLU A 3 -9.00 -21.98 -18.59
N GLU A 4 -8.35 -22.68 -17.65
CA GLU A 4 -8.97 -23.12 -16.42
C GLU A 4 -9.17 -21.86 -15.56
N GLU A 5 -10.34 -21.24 -15.71
CA GLU A 5 -10.74 -20.05 -14.97
C GLU A 5 -10.72 -20.39 -13.47
N LEU A 6 -9.73 -19.86 -12.75
CA LEU A 6 -9.53 -20.14 -11.33
C LEU A 6 -10.81 -19.80 -10.56
N PRO A 7 -11.30 -20.69 -9.69
CA PRO A 7 -12.53 -20.45 -8.95
C PRO A 7 -12.40 -19.18 -8.12
N ARG A 8 -13.35 -18.24 -8.29
CA ARG A 8 -13.44 -17.06 -7.43
C ARG A 8 -13.74 -17.51 -6.01
N ILE A 9 -12.75 -17.44 -5.14
CA ILE A 9 -12.90 -17.74 -3.72
C ILE A 9 -13.66 -16.58 -3.06
N GLN A 10 -14.99 -16.63 -3.07
CA GLN A 10 -15.81 -15.78 -2.20
C GLN A 10 -15.85 -16.42 -0.82
N GLY A 11 -15.03 -15.92 0.10
CA GLY A 11 -14.98 -16.40 1.48
C GLY A 11 -13.95 -15.66 2.30
N LYS A 12 -14.10 -15.68 3.63
CA LYS A 12 -13.08 -15.19 4.56
C LYS A 12 -11.79 -15.98 4.28
N ARG A 13 -10.65 -15.30 4.09
CA ARG A 13 -9.36 -15.98 3.86
C ARG A 13 -9.13 -17.01 4.97
N ARG A 14 -8.68 -18.21 4.59
CA ARG A 14 -8.37 -19.28 5.54
C ARG A 14 -7.19 -18.82 6.40
N ALA A 15 -7.36 -18.87 7.71
CA ALA A 15 -6.33 -18.53 8.67
C ALA A 15 -5.08 -19.41 8.46
N ILE A 16 -3.90 -18.82 8.64
CA ILE A 16 -2.60 -19.47 8.63
C ILE A 16 -2.41 -20.11 10.00
N PRO A 17 -2.27 -21.44 10.10
CA PRO A 17 -2.08 -22.10 11.38
C PRO A 17 -0.87 -21.54 12.14
N GLY A 18 -1.10 -21.05 13.36
CA GLY A 18 -0.05 -20.50 14.23
C GLY A 18 0.23 -19.01 14.06
N ALA A 19 -0.41 -18.31 13.12
CA ALA A 19 -0.35 -16.85 13.02
C ALA A 19 -1.47 -16.21 13.86
N SER A 20 -1.17 -15.07 14.48
CA SER A 20 -2.18 -14.19 15.07
C SER A 20 -2.94 -13.42 13.99
N ASP A 21 -4.16 -12.99 14.30
CA ASP A 21 -4.98 -12.15 13.41
C ASP A 21 -4.23 -10.88 12.95
N THR A 22 -3.37 -10.33 13.81
CA THR A 22 -2.54 -9.16 13.49
C THR A 22 -1.44 -9.48 12.49
N GLU A 23 -0.78 -10.64 12.60
CA GLU A 23 0.25 -11.08 11.65
C GLU A 23 -0.35 -11.37 10.27
N GLU A 24 -1.52 -12.00 10.21
CA GLU A 24 -2.24 -12.23 8.95
C GLU A 24 -2.67 -10.93 8.28
N CYS A 25 -3.17 -9.98 9.07
CA CYS A 25 -3.56 -8.65 8.59
C CYS A 25 -2.36 -7.90 8.02
N LEU A 26 -1.24 -7.88 8.76
CA LEU A 26 0.01 -7.26 8.32
C LEU A 26 0.53 -7.88 7.01
N LEU A 27 0.56 -9.21 6.92
CA LEU A 27 0.98 -9.90 5.69
C LEU A 27 0.07 -9.57 4.51
N GLY A 28 -1.25 -9.56 4.73
CA GLY A 28 -2.24 -9.15 3.72
C GLY A 28 -2.06 -7.70 3.26
N MET A 29 -1.76 -6.78 4.18
CA MET A 29 -1.46 -5.39 3.87
C MET A 29 -0.17 -5.25 3.05
N VAL A 30 0.92 -5.88 3.48
CA VAL A 30 2.22 -5.80 2.81
C VAL A 30 2.16 -6.38 1.40
N THR A 31 1.55 -7.56 1.23
CA THR A 31 1.40 -8.19 -0.09
C THR A 31 0.59 -7.31 -1.04
N THR A 32 -0.55 -6.79 -0.58
CA THR A 32 -1.40 -5.89 -1.39
C THR A 32 -0.66 -4.60 -1.77
N LEU A 33 -0.02 -3.93 -0.80
CA LEU A 33 0.74 -2.71 -1.07
C LEU A 33 1.91 -2.94 -2.03
N THR A 34 2.57 -4.09 -1.95
CA THR A 34 3.66 -4.46 -2.85
C THR A 34 3.15 -4.66 -4.28
N SER A 35 2.02 -5.35 -4.46
CA SER A 35 1.38 -5.50 -5.77
C SER A 35 0.96 -4.15 -6.36
N GLU A 36 0.30 -3.29 -5.58
CA GLU A 36 -0.09 -1.95 -6.03
C GLU A 36 1.13 -1.08 -6.36
N LEU A 37 2.23 -1.20 -5.61
CA LEU A 37 3.48 -0.50 -5.89
C LEU A 37 4.11 -0.98 -7.21
N ALA A 38 4.11 -2.29 -7.47
CA ALA A 38 4.61 -2.86 -8.72
C ALA A 38 3.82 -2.31 -9.92
N ILE A 39 2.48 -2.37 -9.87
CA ILE A 39 1.60 -1.82 -10.90
C ILE A 39 1.84 -0.31 -11.09
N THR A 40 2.00 0.43 -9.99
CA THR A 40 2.28 1.87 -10.05
C THR A 40 3.62 2.15 -10.74
N ARG A 41 4.67 1.38 -10.44
CA ARG A 41 5.99 1.50 -11.08
C ARG A 41 5.94 1.19 -12.57
N GLU A 42 5.23 0.14 -12.96
CA GLU A 42 5.03 -0.21 -14.38
C GLU A 42 4.27 0.88 -15.14
N ARG A 43 3.23 1.45 -14.51
CA ARG A 43 2.47 2.55 -15.09
C ARG A 43 3.32 3.82 -15.20
N LEU A 44 4.18 4.11 -14.23
CA LEU A 44 5.11 5.24 -14.31
C LEU A 44 6.12 5.05 -15.44
N ASP A 45 6.79 3.90 -15.55
CA ASP A 45 7.70 3.60 -16.69
C ASP A 45 6.98 3.74 -18.04
N THR A 46 5.72 3.27 -18.12
CA THR A 46 4.90 3.44 -19.33
C THR A 46 4.66 4.91 -19.65
N LEU A 47 4.29 5.71 -18.64
CA LEU A 47 4.06 7.15 -18.82
C LEU A 47 5.35 7.85 -19.28
N GLU A 48 6.47 7.57 -18.63
CA GLU A 48 7.79 8.13 -18.95
C GLU A 48 8.21 7.83 -20.40
N ARG A 49 8.00 6.60 -20.87
CA ARG A 49 8.26 6.24 -22.27
C ARG A 49 7.34 6.96 -23.25
N LEU A 50 6.06 7.12 -22.90
CA LEU A 50 5.08 7.77 -23.77
C LEU A 50 5.38 9.28 -23.90
N VAL A 51 5.74 9.96 -22.82
CA VAL A 51 6.06 11.39 -22.85
C VAL A 51 7.40 11.67 -23.53
N GLU A 52 8.40 10.79 -23.36
CA GLU A 52 9.68 10.87 -24.08
C GLU A 52 9.47 10.64 -25.58
N LYS A 53 8.69 9.62 -25.96
CA LYS A 53 8.32 9.39 -27.36
C LYS A 53 7.55 10.56 -27.97
N ALA A 54 6.78 11.29 -27.17
CA ALA A 54 6.06 12.49 -27.61
C ALA A 54 6.95 13.74 -27.69
N GLY A 55 8.21 13.67 -27.24
CA GLY A 55 9.15 14.80 -27.22
C GLY A 55 8.81 15.87 -26.19
N ILE A 56 8.08 15.52 -25.12
CA ILE A 56 7.64 16.47 -24.07
C ILE A 56 8.72 16.67 -23.00
N LEU A 57 9.40 15.58 -22.61
CA LEU A 57 10.50 15.58 -21.64
C LEU A 57 11.44 14.40 -21.93
N GLU A 58 12.70 14.48 -21.51
CA GLU A 58 13.61 13.34 -21.55
C GLU A 58 13.58 12.60 -20.21
N ARG A 59 13.73 11.26 -20.20
CA ARG A 59 13.71 10.51 -18.93
C ARG A 59 14.74 11.00 -17.90
N PRO A 60 15.98 11.41 -18.27
CA PRO A 60 16.94 11.97 -17.31
C PRO A 60 16.46 13.23 -16.58
N ASP A 61 15.50 13.98 -17.15
CA ASP A 61 14.92 15.17 -16.51
C ASP A 61 14.19 14.81 -15.22
N ILE A 62 13.66 13.58 -15.11
CA ILE A 62 12.95 13.11 -13.92
C ILE A 62 13.93 12.84 -12.77
N GLU A 63 15.07 12.22 -13.06
CA GLU A 63 16.11 11.90 -12.07
C GLU A 63 16.83 13.16 -11.57
N THR A 64 16.91 14.19 -12.41
CA THR A 64 17.54 15.47 -12.09
C THR A 64 16.55 16.52 -11.58
N PHE A 65 15.25 16.18 -11.51
CA PHE A 65 14.21 17.12 -11.10
C PHE A 65 14.36 17.53 -9.63
N GLU A 66 14.59 18.82 -9.41
CA GLU A 66 14.57 19.45 -8.09
C GLU A 66 13.21 20.11 -7.84
N ALA A 67 12.49 19.61 -6.84
CA ALA A 67 11.20 20.19 -6.46
C ALA A 67 11.41 21.56 -5.79
N ALA A 68 10.65 22.56 -6.22
CA ALA A 68 10.56 23.84 -5.51
C ALA A 68 9.98 23.62 -4.09
N PRO A 69 10.27 24.51 -3.12
CA PRO A 69 9.81 24.34 -1.74
C PRO A 69 8.30 24.07 -1.59
N ALA A 70 7.46 24.76 -2.35
CA ALA A 70 6.01 24.55 -2.34
C ALA A 70 5.60 23.14 -2.83
N GLN A 71 6.28 22.62 -3.87
CA GLN A 71 6.04 21.27 -4.39
C GLN A 71 6.50 20.20 -3.38
N ALA A 72 7.58 20.46 -2.64
CA ALA A 72 8.04 19.56 -1.59
C ALA A 72 7.05 19.50 -0.42
N GLU A 73 6.46 20.63 -0.03
CA GLU A 73 5.42 20.70 1.00
C GLU A 73 4.15 19.95 0.58
N GLU A 74 3.69 20.13 -0.66
CA GLU A 74 2.56 19.38 -1.21
C GLU A 74 2.82 17.87 -1.18
N ARG A 75 4.01 17.44 -1.64
CA ARG A 75 4.44 16.03 -1.58
C ARG A 75 4.46 15.50 -0.16
N GLN A 76 4.90 16.30 0.81
CA GLN A 76 4.89 15.94 2.22
C GLN A 76 3.45 15.76 2.74
N GLY A 77 2.52 16.65 2.39
CA GLY A 77 1.12 16.52 2.73
C GLY A 77 0.49 15.25 2.16
N ILE A 78 0.77 14.92 0.89
CA ILE A 78 0.33 13.68 0.25
C ILE A 78 0.87 12.46 1.01
N ARG A 79 2.17 12.46 1.33
CA ARG A 79 2.83 11.36 2.06
C ARG A 79 2.22 11.14 3.44
N GLN A 80 2.02 12.20 4.22
CA GLN A 80 1.41 12.09 5.54
C GLN A 80 -0.01 11.52 5.49
N ARG A 81 -0.84 11.97 4.53
CA ARG A 81 -2.19 11.41 4.33
C ARG A 81 -2.17 9.94 3.96
N LEU A 82 -1.25 9.54 3.08
CA LEU A 82 -1.10 8.14 2.68
C LEU A 82 -0.70 7.26 3.87
N ILE A 83 0.33 7.67 4.62
CA ILE A 83 0.78 6.98 5.83
C ILE A 83 -0.38 6.88 6.83
N ALA A 84 -1.06 7.98 7.14
CA ALA A 84 -2.18 7.97 8.09
C ALA A 84 -3.29 6.99 7.66
N LYS A 85 -3.60 6.92 6.36
CA LYS A 85 -4.59 6.00 5.82
C LYS A 85 -4.15 4.53 5.92
N VAL A 86 -2.89 4.23 5.57
CA VAL A 86 -2.34 2.87 5.60
C VAL A 86 -2.20 2.35 7.04
N PHE A 87 -1.80 3.20 7.98
CA PHE A 87 -1.58 2.79 9.37
C PHE A 87 -2.84 2.81 10.24
N ARG A 88 -3.95 3.39 9.75
CA ARG A 88 -5.22 3.42 10.49
C ARG A 88 -5.70 2.05 10.99
N PRO A 89 -5.76 0.99 10.17
CA PRO A 89 -6.22 -0.32 10.64
C PRO A 89 -5.36 -0.91 11.77
N LEU A 90 -4.04 -0.66 11.75
CA LEU A 90 -3.12 -1.11 12.79
C LEU A 90 -3.34 -0.37 14.11
N ARG A 91 -3.51 0.96 14.05
CA ARG A 91 -3.86 1.76 15.23
C ARG A 91 -5.19 1.30 15.82
N ASP A 92 -6.20 1.13 14.97
CA ASP A 92 -7.54 0.70 15.40
C ASP A 92 -7.50 -0.72 15.99
N ALA A 93 -6.61 -1.61 15.51
CA ALA A 93 -6.39 -2.93 16.10
C ALA A 93 -5.70 -2.85 17.47
N ALA A 94 -4.60 -2.11 17.57
CA ALA A 94 -3.88 -1.91 18.84
C ALA A 94 -4.78 -1.31 19.93
N GLU A 95 -5.65 -0.35 19.58
CA GLU A 95 -6.61 0.24 20.51
C GLU A 95 -7.71 -0.74 20.98
N ARG A 96 -8.08 -1.72 20.14
CA ARG A 96 -9.02 -2.79 20.53
C ARG A 96 -8.36 -3.76 21.49
N ASP A 97 -7.13 -4.18 21.21
CA ASP A 97 -6.38 -5.09 22.05
C ASP A 97 -6.12 -4.49 23.43
N ALA A 98 -5.73 -3.20 23.48
CA ALA A 98 -5.54 -2.48 24.74
C ALA A 98 -6.83 -2.39 25.58
N ARG A 99 -7.99 -2.19 24.94
CA ARG A 99 -9.30 -2.17 25.63
C ARG A 99 -9.67 -3.55 26.19
N GLN A 100 -9.42 -4.62 25.43
CA GLN A 100 -9.68 -5.99 25.88
C GLN A 100 -8.77 -6.38 27.04
N ALA A 101 -7.50 -5.98 27.00
CA ALA A 101 -6.55 -6.21 28.10
C ALA A 101 -6.95 -5.49 29.39
N GLY A 102 -7.43 -4.24 29.30
CA GLY A 102 -7.92 -3.49 30.46
C GLY A 102 -9.18 -4.12 31.10
N GLN A 103 -10.12 -4.59 30.28
CA GLN A 103 -11.34 -5.25 30.76
C GLN A 103 -11.08 -6.61 31.44
N ALA A 104 -10.05 -7.34 30.99
CA ALA A 104 -9.64 -8.61 31.61
C ALA A 104 -8.91 -8.43 32.95
N ALA A 105 -8.37 -7.24 33.23
CA ALA A 105 -7.70 -6.93 34.50
C ALA A 105 -8.66 -6.42 35.59
N ASP A 106 -9.86 -5.96 35.20
CA ASP A 106 -10.92 -5.46 36.10
C ASP A 106 -11.92 -6.56 36.53
N HIS A 107 -11.65 -7.84 36.22
CA HIS A 107 -12.43 -9.02 36.63
C HIS A 107 -11.55 -10.00 37.40
#